data_AF-A0A1G5CH62-F1
#
_entry.id   AF-A0A1G5CH62-F1
#
_cell.length_a   1.000
_cell.length_b   1.000
_cell.length_c   1.000
_cell.angle_alpha   90.00
_cell.angle_beta   90.00
_cell.angle_gamma   90.00
#
_symmetry.space_group_name_H-M   'P 1'
#
loop_
_entity.id
_entity.type
_entity.pdbx_description
1 polymer ?
#
loop_
_entity_poly.entity_id
_entity_poly.type
_entity_poly.pdbx_seq_one_letter_code
_entity_poly.pdbx_strand_id
1 'polypeptide(L)'
;MTEQKDTRDINDIAGELSDRDFKVLLKAKQQAQLRVAQEPTAENVRTLNQINKALHDLGQQKKGPEEMSTPTLPNPLAVTEYLNDKGWKVSKSSVYGHLKEGKLKAVDGVFHIKDVEKYAALHLKRQDGTSPAEEAGQLQKEKLEAETRKAKAQAKHWEMKTLVESGQYIDRDLFNGELAARASIFRNDLETFFRSKAGEMVKRMDGCTDKTSDLVDYCLDQAEDFFGRYSEPKKWQVPRVEMKEDVQEIEEDEA
;
A
#
# COMPACT_ATOMS: atom_id res chain seq x y z
N MET A 1 -3.29 -38.48 -58.94
CA MET A 1 -3.85 -38.33 -57.59
C MET A 1 -2.79 -38.71 -56.59
N THR A 2 -2.08 -37.74 -56.01
CA THR A 2 -1.35 -37.95 -54.75
C THR A 2 -1.20 -36.61 -54.04
N GLU A 3 -1.51 -36.62 -52.76
CA GLU A 3 -1.65 -35.50 -51.83
C GLU A 3 -0.38 -34.66 -51.70
N GLN A 4 -0.49 -33.34 -51.87
CA GLN A 4 0.43 -32.41 -51.23
C GLN A 4 -0.13 -32.10 -49.83
N LYS A 5 0.46 -32.74 -48.81
CA LYS A 5 0.19 -32.45 -47.40
C LYS A 5 0.97 -31.21 -46.98
N ASP A 6 0.23 -30.30 -46.37
CA ASP A 6 0.59 -29.09 -45.62
C ASP A 6 1.64 -29.42 -44.54
N THR A 7 2.92 -29.16 -44.80
CA THR A 7 4.00 -29.15 -43.80
C THR A 7 4.36 -27.70 -43.49
N ARG A 8 3.55 -27.06 -42.64
CA ARG A 8 4.00 -25.88 -41.89
C ARG A 8 5.00 -26.33 -40.83
N ASP A 9 6.08 -25.58 -40.67
CA ASP A 9 7.16 -25.89 -39.72
C ASP A 9 6.61 -26.05 -38.30
N ILE A 10 6.95 -27.16 -37.66
CA ILE A 10 6.42 -27.55 -36.33
C ILE A 10 6.76 -26.50 -35.27
N ASN A 11 7.89 -25.81 -35.42
CA ASN A 11 8.32 -24.73 -34.52
C ASN A 11 7.47 -23.47 -34.67
N ASP A 12 7.03 -23.13 -35.89
CA ASP A 12 6.14 -22.00 -36.15
C ASP A 12 4.75 -22.26 -35.59
N ILE A 13 4.26 -23.50 -35.75
CA ILE A 13 2.99 -23.95 -35.16
C ILE A 13 3.06 -23.90 -33.62
N ALA A 14 4.18 -24.33 -33.03
CA ALA A 14 4.40 -24.29 -31.57
C ALA A 14 4.47 -22.85 -31.02
N GLY A 15 5.10 -21.92 -31.76
CA GLY A 15 5.13 -20.50 -31.43
C GLY A 15 3.75 -19.85 -31.47
N GLU A 16 2.98 -20.10 -32.54
CA GLU A 16 1.61 -19.58 -32.67
C GLU A 16 0.65 -20.16 -31.61
N LEU A 17 0.81 -21.44 -31.25
CA LEU A 17 0.05 -22.08 -30.17
C LEU A 17 0.36 -21.43 -28.82
N SER A 18 1.64 -21.24 -28.49
CA SER A 18 2.07 -20.60 -27.23
C SER A 18 1.54 -19.16 -27.10
N ASP A 19 1.52 -18.39 -28.19
CA ASP A 19 0.98 -17.03 -28.21
C ASP A 19 -0.55 -16.99 -28.05
N ARG A 20 -1.26 -17.96 -28.61
CA ARG A 20 -2.71 -18.11 -28.41
C ARG A 20 -3.01 -18.50 -26.97
N ASP A 21 -2.28 -19.45 -26.41
CA ASP A 21 -2.44 -19.91 -25.03
C ASP A 21 -2.14 -18.79 -24.03
N PHE A 22 -1.12 -17.98 -24.27
CA PHE A 22 -0.80 -16.80 -23.45
C PHE A 22 -1.96 -15.78 -23.43
N LYS A 23 -2.56 -15.50 -24.60
CA LYS A 23 -3.72 -14.60 -24.70
C LYS A 23 -4.95 -15.16 -23.98
N VAL A 24 -5.19 -16.47 -24.06
CA VAL A 24 -6.28 -17.14 -23.34
C VAL A 24 -6.08 -17.04 -21.83
N LEU A 25 -4.87 -17.31 -21.34
CA LEU A 25 -4.53 -17.23 -19.92
C LEU A 25 -4.61 -15.80 -19.37
N LEU A 26 -4.27 -14.78 -20.16
CA LEU A 26 -4.46 -13.37 -19.77
C LEU A 26 -5.94 -13.02 -19.57
N LYS A 27 -6.81 -13.47 -20.48
CA LYS A 27 -8.27 -13.28 -20.33
C LYS A 27 -8.81 -14.05 -19.12
N ALA A 28 -8.35 -15.28 -18.91
CA ALA A 28 -8.73 -16.08 -17.76
C ALA A 28 -8.30 -15.41 -16.43
N LYS A 29 -7.12 -14.80 -16.39
CA LYS A 29 -6.63 -14.03 -15.23
C LYS A 29 -7.54 -12.85 -14.92
N GLN A 30 -7.92 -12.07 -15.93
CA GLN A 30 -8.83 -10.92 -15.74
C GLN A 30 -10.18 -11.38 -15.16
N GLN A 31 -10.74 -12.48 -15.68
CA GLN A 31 -11.99 -13.02 -15.14
C GLN A 31 -11.85 -13.56 -13.71
N ALA A 32 -10.74 -14.24 -13.40
CA ALA A 32 -10.47 -14.72 -12.05
C ALA A 32 -10.27 -13.56 -11.05
N GLN A 33 -9.65 -12.46 -11.46
CA GLN A 33 -9.52 -11.25 -10.65
C GLN A 33 -10.89 -10.62 -10.35
N LEU A 34 -11.79 -10.55 -11.34
CA LEU A 34 -13.15 -10.05 -11.14
C LEU A 34 -13.94 -10.94 -10.15
N ARG A 35 -13.80 -12.27 -10.24
CA ARG A 35 -14.44 -13.21 -9.30
C ARG A 35 -13.92 -13.05 -7.88
N VAL A 36 -12.61 -12.91 -7.68
CA VAL A 36 -12.01 -12.65 -6.36
C VAL A 36 -12.47 -11.30 -5.80
N ALA A 37 -12.62 -10.29 -6.65
CA ALA A 37 -13.08 -8.96 -6.24
C ALA A 37 -14.56 -8.93 -5.83
N GLN A 38 -15.40 -9.75 -6.46
CA GLN A 38 -16.83 -9.87 -6.13
C GLN A 38 -17.05 -10.79 -4.92
N GLU A 39 -16.37 -11.94 -4.90
CA GLU A 39 -16.50 -12.97 -3.87
C GLU A 39 -15.12 -13.51 -3.47
N PRO A 40 -14.54 -13.03 -2.34
CA PRO A 40 -13.24 -13.47 -1.84
C PRO A 40 -13.28 -14.88 -1.20
N THR A 41 -13.67 -15.90 -1.96
CA THR A 41 -13.69 -17.30 -1.49
C THR A 41 -12.33 -17.97 -1.67
N ALA A 42 -12.04 -18.98 -0.83
CA ALA A 42 -10.80 -19.76 -0.91
C ALA A 42 -10.63 -20.47 -2.26
N GLU A 43 -11.73 -20.83 -2.92
CA GLU A 43 -11.73 -21.43 -4.25
C GLU A 43 -11.31 -20.42 -5.33
N ASN A 44 -11.91 -19.22 -5.33
CA ASN A 44 -11.57 -18.16 -6.30
C ASN A 44 -10.10 -17.74 -6.22
N VAL A 45 -9.54 -17.66 -5.02
CA VAL A 45 -8.11 -17.35 -4.81
C VAL A 45 -7.22 -18.48 -5.33
N ARG A 46 -7.60 -19.75 -5.14
CA ARG A 46 -6.86 -20.91 -5.68
C ARG A 46 -6.83 -20.90 -7.21
N THR A 47 -7.97 -20.64 -7.85
CA THR A 47 -8.07 -20.54 -9.31
C THR A 47 -7.17 -19.42 -9.85
N LEU A 48 -7.15 -18.24 -9.22
CA LEU A 48 -6.27 -17.14 -9.61
C LEU A 48 -4.77 -17.50 -9.49
N ASN A 49 -4.39 -18.19 -8.42
CA ASN A 49 -3.01 -18.64 -8.21
C ASN A 49 -2.57 -19.69 -9.25
N GLN A 50 -3.46 -20.62 -9.63
CA GLN A 50 -3.20 -21.59 -10.68
C GLN A 50 -2.98 -20.92 -12.04
N ILE A 51 -3.79 -19.92 -12.38
CA ILE A 51 -3.65 -19.15 -13.63
C ILE A 51 -2.34 -18.34 -13.63
N ASN A 52 -1.99 -17.72 -12.50
CA ASN A 52 -0.72 -16.99 -12.38
C ASN A 52 0.49 -17.92 -12.53
N LYS A 53 0.42 -19.13 -11.94
CA LYS A 53 1.47 -20.15 -12.12
C LYS A 53 1.60 -20.57 -13.58
N ALA A 54 0.48 -20.86 -14.26
CA ALA A 54 0.49 -21.22 -15.68
C ALA A 54 1.07 -20.09 -16.56
N LEU A 55 0.75 -18.82 -16.27
CA LEU A 55 1.33 -17.67 -16.97
C LEU A 55 2.84 -17.53 -16.73
N HIS A 56 3.28 -17.76 -15.50
CA HIS A 56 4.71 -17.74 -15.17
C HIS A 56 5.45 -18.86 -15.92
N ASP A 57 4.93 -20.09 -15.89
CA ASP A 57 5.56 -21.24 -16.53
C ASP A 57 5.62 -21.06 -18.05
N LEU A 58 4.56 -20.55 -18.69
CA LEU A 58 4.57 -20.21 -20.13
C LEU A 58 5.55 -19.06 -20.45
N GLY A 59 5.67 -18.08 -19.55
CA GLY A 59 6.66 -17.00 -19.65
C GLY A 59 8.10 -17.47 -19.50
N GLN A 60 8.36 -18.49 -18.68
CA GLN A 60 9.66 -19.15 -18.57
C GLN A 60 9.92 -20.06 -19.77
N GLN A 61 8.88 -20.65 -20.37
CA GLN A 61 9.00 -21.48 -21.57
C GLN A 61 9.36 -20.65 -22.81
N LYS A 62 8.93 -19.38 -22.88
CA LYS A 62 9.45 -18.39 -23.84
C LYS A 62 10.90 -18.00 -23.58
N LYS A 63 11.42 -18.21 -22.36
CA LYS A 63 12.84 -18.09 -22.02
C LYS A 63 13.52 -19.45 -22.18
N GLY A 64 13.44 -20.03 -23.38
CA GLY A 64 14.32 -21.13 -23.78
C GLY A 64 15.79 -20.69 -23.80
N PRO A 65 16.75 -21.63 -23.84
CA PRO A 65 18.18 -21.42 -23.59
C PRO A 65 18.93 -20.70 -24.74
N GLU A 66 18.30 -19.73 -25.39
CA GLU A 66 18.99 -18.84 -26.33
C GLU A 66 19.72 -17.75 -25.53
N GLU A 67 21.04 -17.99 -25.45
CA GLU A 67 22.06 -16.96 -25.35
C GLU A 67 22.09 -16.13 -24.06
N MET A 68 22.94 -16.60 -23.14
CA MET A 68 23.86 -15.69 -22.41
C MET A 68 24.83 -15.00 -23.39
N SER A 69 24.34 -14.44 -24.50
CA SER A 69 25.12 -13.51 -25.31
C SER A 69 25.17 -12.23 -24.48
N THR A 70 26.18 -12.17 -23.60
CA THR A 70 26.53 -10.92 -22.95
C THR A 70 26.69 -9.91 -24.08
N PRO A 71 25.91 -8.82 -24.10
CA PRO A 71 25.98 -7.88 -25.20
C PRO A 71 27.44 -7.41 -25.34
N THR A 72 27.97 -7.59 -26.55
CA THR A 72 29.37 -7.36 -26.89
C THR A 72 29.48 -6.14 -27.79
N LEU A 73 30.55 -5.38 -27.61
CA LEU A 73 30.86 -4.20 -28.40
C LEU A 73 31.98 -4.56 -29.40
N PRO A 74 31.77 -4.33 -30.71
CA PRO A 74 32.65 -4.84 -31.76
C PRO A 74 33.92 -4.01 -31.96
N ASN A 75 33.96 -2.76 -31.48
CA ASN A 75 35.10 -1.89 -31.68
C ASN A 75 35.33 -0.93 -30.49
N PRO A 76 36.54 -0.39 -30.33
CA PRO A 76 36.85 0.56 -29.27
C PRO A 76 36.03 1.87 -29.35
N LEU A 77 35.53 2.21 -30.54
CA LEU A 77 34.68 3.37 -30.76
C LEU A 77 33.28 3.18 -30.12
N ALA A 78 32.69 2.00 -30.28
CA ALA A 78 31.43 1.59 -29.66
C ALA A 78 31.57 1.54 -28.14
N VAL A 79 32.76 1.17 -27.63
CA VAL A 79 33.08 1.29 -26.20
C VAL A 79 33.06 2.76 -25.75
N THR A 80 33.65 3.68 -26.53
CA THR A 80 33.62 5.12 -26.18
C THR A 80 32.22 5.71 -26.21
N GLU A 81 31.40 5.32 -27.18
CA GLU A 81 30.02 5.79 -27.32
C GLU A 81 29.14 5.22 -26.20
N TYR A 82 29.23 3.92 -25.94
CA TYR A 82 28.53 3.27 -24.83
C TYR A 82 28.87 3.89 -23.47
N LEU A 83 30.16 4.15 -23.21
CA LEU A 83 30.59 4.73 -21.95
C LEU A 83 30.17 6.20 -21.80
N ASN A 84 30.19 6.99 -22.88
CA ASN A 84 29.70 8.37 -22.85
C ASN A 84 28.18 8.43 -22.66
N ASP A 85 27.41 7.55 -23.32
CA ASP A 85 25.95 7.44 -23.17
C ASP A 85 25.56 7.04 -21.73
N LYS A 86 26.37 6.18 -21.10
CA LYS A 86 26.26 5.81 -19.68
C LYS A 86 26.78 6.87 -18.69
N GLY A 87 27.20 8.04 -19.18
CA GLY A 87 27.62 9.16 -18.35
C GLY A 87 29.04 9.08 -17.80
N TRP A 88 29.92 8.28 -18.40
CA TRP A 88 31.35 8.24 -18.06
C TRP A 88 32.16 9.26 -18.86
N LYS A 89 33.14 9.89 -18.21
CA LYS A 89 34.02 10.87 -18.86
C LYS A 89 35.16 10.14 -19.57
N VAL A 90 34.99 9.86 -20.87
CA VAL A 90 36.01 9.17 -21.65
C VAL A 90 36.13 9.72 -23.08
N SER A 91 37.37 9.93 -23.51
CA SER A 91 37.68 10.35 -24.88
C SER A 91 38.19 9.16 -25.71
N LYS A 92 38.12 9.28 -27.04
CA LYS A 92 38.62 8.23 -27.96
C LYS A 92 40.10 7.91 -27.68
N SER A 93 40.95 8.93 -27.55
CA SER A 93 42.37 8.76 -27.25
C SER A 93 42.63 8.09 -25.91
N SER A 94 41.78 8.34 -24.90
CA SER A 94 41.87 7.68 -23.59
C SER A 94 41.58 6.18 -23.66
N VAL A 95 40.57 5.75 -24.44
CA VAL A 95 40.27 4.31 -24.60
C VAL A 95 41.39 3.59 -25.35
N TYR A 96 41.93 4.18 -26.42
CA TYR A 96 43.07 3.59 -27.13
C TYR A 96 44.34 3.56 -26.26
N GLY A 97 44.57 4.57 -25.42
CA GLY A 97 45.66 4.58 -24.44
C GLY A 97 45.52 3.47 -23.40
N HIS A 98 44.33 3.33 -22.81
CA HIS A 98 44.04 2.30 -21.80
C HIS A 98 44.02 0.87 -22.37
N LEU A 99 43.70 0.71 -23.65
CA LEU A 99 43.85 -0.54 -24.38
C LEU A 99 45.33 -0.94 -24.53
N LYS A 100 46.20 0.04 -24.85
CA LYS A 100 47.65 -0.16 -24.94
C LYS A 100 48.30 -0.42 -23.58
N GLU A 101 47.78 0.18 -22.53
CA GLU A 101 48.19 -0.03 -21.13
C GLU A 101 47.63 -1.32 -20.51
N GLY A 102 46.76 -2.05 -21.23
CA GLY A 102 46.20 -3.32 -20.78
C GLY A 102 45.09 -3.22 -19.72
N LYS A 103 44.57 -2.01 -19.46
CA LYS A 103 43.46 -1.74 -18.52
C LYS A 103 42.10 -2.16 -19.07
N LEU A 104 41.97 -2.17 -20.39
CA LEU A 104 40.84 -2.74 -21.12
C LEU A 104 41.38 -3.83 -22.04
N LYS A 105 40.73 -5.00 -22.06
CA LYS A 105 41.14 -6.13 -22.90
C LYS A 105 40.02 -6.50 -23.85
N ALA A 106 40.36 -6.71 -25.11
CA ALA A 106 39.49 -7.35 -26.08
C ALA A 106 39.70 -8.86 -25.97
N VAL A 107 38.61 -9.62 -25.91
CA VAL A 107 38.62 -11.07 -26.03
C VAL A 107 38.14 -11.37 -27.45
N ASP A 108 38.96 -12.03 -28.26
CA ASP A 108 38.64 -12.35 -29.67
C ASP A 108 38.23 -11.14 -30.53
N GLY A 109 38.76 -9.95 -30.23
CA GLY A 109 38.46 -8.71 -30.96
C GLY A 109 37.13 -8.05 -30.58
N VAL A 110 36.39 -8.61 -29.61
CA VAL A 110 35.16 -8.04 -29.06
C VAL A 110 35.33 -7.64 -27.60
N PHE A 111 34.53 -6.67 -27.15
CA PHE A 111 34.52 -6.17 -25.78
C PHE A 111 33.23 -6.58 -25.09
N HIS A 112 33.32 -7.44 -24.07
CA HIS A 112 32.15 -7.76 -23.26
C HIS A 112 31.73 -6.54 -22.44
N ILE A 113 30.44 -6.22 -22.44
CA ILE A 113 29.93 -5.06 -21.68
C ILE A 113 30.26 -5.17 -20.19
N LYS A 114 30.23 -6.38 -19.61
CA LYS A 114 30.62 -6.60 -18.20
C LYS A 114 32.06 -6.15 -17.91
N ASP A 115 32.99 -6.44 -18.80
CA ASP A 115 34.40 -6.06 -18.64
C ASP A 115 34.60 -4.56 -18.86
N VAL A 116 33.85 -3.98 -19.81
CA VAL A 116 33.83 -2.54 -20.08
C VAL A 116 33.28 -1.76 -18.89
N GLU A 117 32.18 -2.21 -18.28
CA GLU A 117 31.59 -1.60 -17.09
C GLU A 117 32.50 -1.70 -15.87
N LYS A 118 33.15 -2.86 -15.68
CA LYS A 118 34.15 -3.05 -14.62
C LYS A 118 35.36 -2.14 -14.80
N TYR A 119 35.86 -2.02 -16.03
CA TYR A 119 36.93 -1.06 -16.37
C TYR A 119 36.50 0.38 -16.06
N ALA A 120 35.28 0.76 -16.45
CA ALA A 120 34.77 2.11 -16.22
C ALA A 120 34.66 2.44 -14.73
N ALA A 121 34.13 1.52 -13.94
CA ALA A 121 34.02 1.67 -12.49
C ALA A 121 35.37 1.84 -11.77
N LEU A 122 36.44 1.22 -12.28
CA LEU A 122 37.78 1.24 -11.67
C LEU A 122 38.67 2.38 -12.15
N HIS A 123 38.52 2.81 -13.41
CA HIS A 123 39.50 3.67 -14.08
C HIS A 123 38.93 4.96 -14.66
N LEU A 124 37.60 5.13 -14.69
CA LEU A 124 36.95 6.32 -15.22
C LEU A 124 36.20 7.08 -14.12
N LYS A 125 36.07 8.40 -14.33
CA LYS A 125 35.20 9.25 -13.52
C LYS A 125 33.89 9.47 -14.27
N ARG A 126 32.77 9.61 -13.56
CA ARG A 126 31.51 10.03 -14.19
C ARG A 126 31.59 11.50 -14.64
N GLN A 127 30.77 11.86 -15.62
CA GLN A 127 30.71 13.21 -16.16
C GLN A 127 30.11 14.21 -15.17
N ASP A 128 29.20 13.76 -14.30
CA ASP A 128 28.57 14.51 -13.21
C ASP A 128 29.48 14.72 -11.98
N GLY A 129 30.66 14.09 -11.97
CA GLY A 129 31.62 14.16 -10.85
C GLY A 129 31.27 13.26 -9.67
N THR A 130 30.17 12.51 -9.73
CA THR A 130 29.71 11.61 -8.66
C THR A 130 30.41 10.26 -8.79
N SER A 131 30.89 9.71 -7.68
CA SER A 131 31.45 8.36 -7.67
C SER A 131 30.34 7.30 -7.60
N PRO A 132 30.53 6.10 -8.19
CA PRO A 132 29.56 4.99 -8.04
C PRO A 132 29.29 4.60 -6.58
N ALA A 133 30.26 4.84 -5.69
CA ALA A 133 30.13 4.59 -4.25
C ALA A 133 29.17 5.59 -3.58
N GLU A 134 29.20 6.87 -3.99
CA GLU A 134 28.28 7.90 -3.50
C GLU A 134 26.85 7.65 -3.99
N GLU A 135 26.68 7.27 -5.26
CA GLU A 135 25.35 6.92 -5.82
C GLU A 135 24.76 5.68 -5.10
N ALA A 136 25.57 4.63 -4.88
CA ALA A 136 25.15 3.46 -4.12
C ALA A 136 24.81 3.81 -2.66
N GLY A 137 25.60 4.68 -2.02
CA GLY A 137 25.33 5.17 -0.66
C GLY A 137 24.03 5.96 -0.57
N GLN A 138 23.75 6.81 -1.57
CA GLN A 138 22.52 7.59 -1.66
C GLN A 138 21.30 6.68 -1.85
N LEU A 139 21.37 5.71 -2.76
CA LEU A 139 20.30 4.73 -2.98
C LEU A 139 20.05 3.86 -1.72
N GLN A 140 21.12 3.47 -1.02
CA GLN A 140 20.99 2.71 0.23
C GLN A 140 20.36 3.54 1.34
N LYS A 141 20.73 4.82 1.44
CA LYS A 141 20.12 5.76 2.39
C LYS A 141 18.63 5.96 2.11
N GLU A 142 18.25 6.19 0.86
CA GLU A 142 16.84 6.32 0.46
C GLU A 142 16.04 5.05 0.76
N LYS A 143 16.63 3.88 0.51
CA LYS A 143 16.02 2.59 0.85
C LYS A 143 15.79 2.46 2.36
N LEU A 144 16.80 2.76 3.17
CA LEU A 144 16.71 2.71 4.64
C LEU A 144 15.69 3.72 5.18
N GLU A 145 15.62 4.92 4.61
CA GLU A 145 14.61 5.92 4.98
C GLU A 145 13.19 5.46 4.65
N ALA A 146 13.00 4.84 3.47
CA ALA A 146 11.72 4.28 3.07
C ALA A 146 11.30 3.10 3.97
N GLU A 147 12.23 2.21 4.31
CA GLU A 147 12.02 1.11 5.24
C GLU A 147 11.66 1.63 6.64
N THR A 148 12.39 2.64 7.12
CA THR A 148 12.12 3.31 8.41
C THR A 148 10.73 3.94 8.42
N ARG A 149 10.34 4.62 7.33
CA ARG A 149 9.00 5.23 7.20
C ARG A 149 7.91 4.16 7.23
N LYS A 150 8.10 3.05 6.53
CA LYS A 150 7.17 1.91 6.54
C LYS A 150 7.06 1.29 7.93
N ALA A 151 8.18 1.07 8.60
CA ALA A 151 8.21 0.52 9.96
C ALA A 151 7.47 1.42 10.96
N LYS A 152 7.70 2.74 10.91
CA LYS A 152 6.99 3.72 11.74
C LYS A 152 5.47 3.73 11.47
N ALA A 153 5.07 3.68 10.21
CA ALA A 153 3.65 3.63 9.85
C ALA A 153 2.98 2.33 10.34
N GLN A 154 3.70 1.21 10.24
CA GLN A 154 3.23 -0.07 10.78
C GLN A 154 3.14 -0.04 12.30
N ALA A 155 4.14 0.48 13.01
CA ALA A 155 4.11 0.63 14.47
C ALA A 155 2.89 1.43 14.92
N LYS A 156 2.66 2.61 14.32
CA LYS A 156 1.47 3.42 14.61
C LYS A 156 0.15 2.71 14.32
N HIS A 157 0.09 1.92 13.24
CA HIS A 157 -1.09 1.13 12.93
C HIS A 157 -1.33 0.04 13.98
N TRP A 158 -0.27 -0.66 14.40
CA TRP A 158 -0.36 -1.66 15.46
C TRP A 158 -0.76 -1.05 16.81
N GLU A 159 -0.21 0.10 17.18
CA GLU A 159 -0.61 0.85 18.38
C GLU A 159 -2.11 1.18 18.36
N MET A 160 -2.61 1.75 17.26
CA MET A 160 -4.05 2.03 17.14
C MET A 160 -4.88 0.75 17.19
N LYS A 161 -4.42 -0.33 16.55
CA LYS A 161 -5.10 -1.62 16.61
C LYS A 161 -5.13 -2.18 18.03
N THR A 162 -4.05 -2.07 18.79
CA THR A 162 -3.98 -2.46 20.20
C THR A 162 -4.92 -1.61 21.07
N LEU A 163 -5.06 -0.32 20.80
CA LEU A 163 -6.03 0.54 21.49
C LEU A 163 -7.48 0.14 21.17
N VAL A 164 -7.76 -0.28 19.94
CA VAL A 164 -9.07 -0.83 19.55
C VAL A 164 -9.33 -2.17 20.22
N GLU A 165 -8.39 -3.09 20.17
CA GLU A 165 -8.52 -4.43 20.76
C GLU A 165 -8.59 -4.39 22.29
N SER A 166 -7.95 -3.42 22.94
CA SER A 166 -8.05 -3.21 24.39
C SER A 166 -9.36 -2.54 24.83
N GLY A 167 -10.25 -2.19 23.89
CA GLY A 167 -11.55 -1.58 24.18
C GLY A 167 -11.48 -0.10 24.60
N GLN A 168 -10.31 0.54 24.47
CA GLN A 168 -10.12 1.96 24.79
C GLN A 168 -10.48 2.89 23.64
N TYR A 169 -10.67 2.35 22.44
CA TYR A 169 -11.14 3.09 21.27
C TYR A 169 -12.64 2.84 21.05
N ILE A 170 -13.43 3.90 21.16
CA ILE A 170 -14.85 3.89 20.78
C ILE A 170 -14.99 4.76 19.55
N ASP A 171 -15.66 4.22 18.53
CA ASP A 171 -16.02 4.99 17.35
C ASP A 171 -16.87 6.19 17.74
N ARG A 172 -16.47 7.39 17.30
CA ARG A 172 -17.09 8.64 17.70
C ARG A 172 -18.55 8.72 17.23
N ASP A 173 -18.86 8.20 16.05
CA ASP A 173 -20.21 8.24 15.50
C ASP A 173 -21.11 7.24 16.22
N LEU A 174 -20.57 6.05 16.56
CA LEU A 174 -21.28 5.09 17.41
C LEU A 174 -21.58 5.69 18.79
N PHE A 175 -20.58 6.31 19.43
CA PHE A 175 -20.75 6.95 20.74
C PHE A 175 -21.79 8.09 20.70
N ASN A 176 -21.73 8.95 19.69
CA ASN A 176 -22.72 10.02 19.52
C ASN A 176 -24.12 9.47 19.25
N GLY A 177 -24.22 8.38 18.49
CA GLY A 177 -25.48 7.67 18.24
C GLY A 177 -26.09 7.11 19.54
N GLU A 178 -25.29 6.45 20.38
CA GLU A 178 -25.75 5.98 21.69
C GLU A 178 -26.19 7.12 22.60
N LEU A 179 -25.45 8.23 22.65
CA LEU A 179 -25.85 9.40 23.45
C LEU A 179 -27.17 10.00 22.95
N ALA A 180 -27.34 10.12 21.64
CA ALA A 180 -28.59 10.62 21.04
C ALA A 180 -29.78 9.68 21.34
N ALA A 181 -29.56 8.36 21.28
CA ALA A 181 -30.58 7.37 21.63
C ALA A 181 -30.98 7.48 23.12
N ARG A 182 -30.01 7.56 24.02
CA ARG A 182 -30.25 7.73 25.47
C ARG A 182 -30.97 9.05 25.77
N ALA A 183 -30.60 10.14 25.11
CA ALA A 183 -31.28 11.42 25.24
C ALA A 183 -32.74 11.36 24.76
N SER A 184 -33.01 10.62 23.68
CA SER A 184 -34.37 10.43 23.16
C SER A 184 -35.25 9.62 24.12
N ILE A 185 -34.71 8.55 24.72
CA ILE A 185 -35.40 7.78 25.77
C ILE A 185 -35.71 8.70 26.95
N PHE A 186 -34.72 9.47 27.41
CA PHE A 186 -34.89 10.39 28.53
C PHE A 186 -35.95 11.48 28.26
N ARG A 187 -36.04 12.00 27.04
CA ARG A 187 -37.12 12.92 26.62
C ARG A 187 -38.48 12.25 26.79
N ASN A 188 -38.65 11.06 26.23
CA ASN A 188 -39.91 10.31 26.31
C ASN A 188 -40.31 9.99 27.76
N ASP A 189 -39.34 9.64 28.61
CA ASP A 189 -39.57 9.37 30.03
C ASP A 189 -40.05 10.64 30.75
N LEU A 190 -39.48 11.81 30.45
CA LEU A 190 -39.92 13.09 31.00
C LEU A 190 -41.34 13.47 30.56
N GLU A 191 -41.65 13.33 29.27
CA GLU A 191 -43.00 13.61 28.76
C GLU A 191 -44.04 12.72 29.46
N THR A 192 -43.73 11.43 29.60
CA THR A 192 -44.58 10.46 30.29
C THR A 192 -44.73 10.80 31.78
N PHE A 193 -43.64 11.23 32.43
CA PHE A 193 -43.65 11.67 33.81
C PHE A 193 -44.59 12.87 34.00
N PHE A 194 -44.48 13.92 33.19
CA PHE A 194 -45.35 15.10 33.33
C PHE A 194 -46.81 14.76 33.07
N ARG A 195 -47.12 13.99 32.02
CA ARG A 195 -48.50 13.57 31.72
C ARG A 195 -49.11 12.72 32.82
N SER A 196 -48.33 11.81 33.42
CA SER A 196 -48.83 10.91 34.47
C SER A 196 -48.91 11.56 35.85
N LYS A 197 -47.99 12.49 36.18
CA LYS A 197 -47.88 13.09 37.51
C LYS A 197 -48.51 14.46 37.67
N ALA A 198 -48.83 15.18 36.58
CA ALA A 198 -49.44 16.50 36.68
C ALA A 198 -50.71 16.51 37.55
N GLY A 199 -51.59 15.51 37.41
CA GLY A 199 -52.81 15.42 38.23
C GLY A 199 -52.53 15.22 39.72
N GLU A 200 -51.49 14.45 40.08
CA GLU A 200 -51.05 14.29 41.47
C GLU A 200 -50.42 15.58 42.00
N MET A 201 -49.64 16.28 41.17
CA MET A 201 -49.00 17.56 41.51
C MET A 201 -50.05 18.64 41.82
N VAL A 202 -51.06 18.79 40.97
CA VAL A 202 -52.16 19.76 41.17
C VAL A 202 -52.91 19.45 42.47
N LYS A 203 -53.27 18.18 42.70
CA LYS A 203 -53.96 17.76 43.92
C LYS A 203 -53.13 18.03 45.18
N ARG A 204 -51.82 17.79 45.14
CA ARG A 204 -50.92 17.98 46.28
C ARG A 204 -50.71 19.44 46.66
N MET A 205 -50.88 20.35 45.71
CA MET A 205 -50.73 21.79 45.90
C MET A 205 -52.08 22.50 46.09
N ASP A 206 -53.16 21.77 46.35
CA ASP A 206 -54.53 22.29 46.43
C ASP A 206 -54.92 23.15 45.21
N GLY A 207 -54.40 22.79 44.03
CA GLY A 207 -54.62 23.49 42.78
C GLY A 207 -55.94 23.14 42.09
N CYS A 208 -56.32 23.94 41.09
CA CYS A 208 -57.53 23.71 40.29
C CYS A 208 -57.32 22.54 39.30
N THR A 209 -58.08 21.46 39.47
CA THR A 209 -57.98 20.25 38.63
C THR A 209 -58.24 20.50 37.16
N ASP A 210 -59.03 21.53 36.82
CA ASP A 210 -59.36 21.87 35.43
C ASP A 210 -58.14 22.42 34.66
N LYS A 211 -57.15 22.96 35.38
CA LYS A 211 -55.88 23.49 34.82
C LYS A 211 -54.78 22.44 34.72
N THR A 212 -55.08 21.16 34.94
CA THR A 212 -54.06 20.09 34.86
C THR A 212 -53.49 19.98 33.44
N SER A 213 -54.31 20.18 32.40
CA SER A 213 -53.84 20.17 31.01
C SER A 213 -52.85 21.32 30.75
N ASP A 214 -53.18 22.53 31.20
CA ASP A 214 -52.32 23.71 31.06
C ASP A 214 -50.94 23.50 31.74
N LEU A 215 -50.93 22.80 32.88
CA LEU A 215 -49.70 22.45 33.57
C LEU A 215 -48.85 21.45 32.77
N VAL A 216 -49.49 20.44 32.16
CA VAL A 216 -48.79 19.47 31.30
C VAL A 216 -48.14 20.20 30.12
N ASP A 217 -48.89 21.07 29.44
CA ASP A 217 -48.39 21.81 28.29
C ASP A 217 -47.21 22.71 28.68
N TYR A 218 -47.33 23.45 29.79
CA TYR A 218 -46.22 24.24 30.32
C TYR A 218 -44.98 23.40 30.63
N CYS A 219 -45.13 22.24 31.28
CA CYS A 219 -44.00 21.37 31.59
C CYS A 219 -43.33 20.78 30.34
N LEU A 220 -44.11 20.44 29.31
CA LEU A 220 -43.58 19.94 28.04
C LEU A 220 -42.82 21.04 27.29
N ASP A 221 -43.36 22.26 27.26
CA ASP A 221 -42.66 23.41 26.66
C ASP A 221 -41.32 23.69 27.38
N GLN A 222 -41.32 23.65 28.72
CA GLN A 222 -40.07 23.80 29.48
C GLN A 222 -39.07 22.66 29.22
N ALA A 223 -39.56 21.42 29.04
CA ALA A 223 -38.70 20.31 28.68
C ALA A 223 -38.07 20.50 27.29
N GLU A 224 -38.84 20.98 26.32
CA GLU A 224 -38.35 21.31 24.97
C GLU A 224 -37.25 22.38 25.01
N ASP A 225 -37.44 23.45 25.77
CA ASP A 225 -36.41 24.48 25.97
C ASP A 225 -35.12 23.90 26.57
N PHE A 226 -35.23 22.92 27.46
CA PHE A 226 -34.07 22.27 28.07
C PHE A 226 -33.31 21.41 27.06
N PHE A 227 -34.02 20.63 26.24
CA PHE A 227 -33.42 19.83 25.17
C PHE A 227 -32.84 20.69 24.05
N GLY A 228 -33.46 21.82 23.72
CA GLY A 228 -32.91 22.79 22.77
C GLY A 228 -31.52 23.26 23.17
N ARG A 229 -31.35 23.72 24.43
CA ARG A 229 -30.05 24.12 24.99
C ARG A 229 -29.04 22.98 25.10
N TYR A 230 -29.51 21.74 25.27
CA TYR A 230 -28.65 20.57 25.32
C TYR A 230 -28.13 20.19 23.91
N SER A 231 -28.96 20.35 22.89
CA SER A 231 -28.64 20.03 21.49
C SER A 231 -27.70 21.04 20.83
N GLU A 232 -27.44 22.18 21.46
CA GLU A 232 -26.51 23.18 20.93
C GLU A 232 -25.08 22.62 20.82
N PRO A 233 -24.37 22.89 19.71
CA PRO A 233 -23.01 22.42 19.51
C PRO A 233 -22.07 23.13 20.50
N LYS A 234 -21.77 22.46 21.61
CA LYS A 234 -20.75 22.90 22.56
C LYS A 234 -19.37 22.40 22.12
N LYS A 235 -18.35 23.24 22.30
CA LYS A 235 -16.95 22.85 22.09
C LYS A 235 -16.34 22.51 23.45
N TRP A 236 -16.12 21.22 23.69
CA TRP A 236 -15.40 20.77 24.87
C TRP A 236 -13.90 20.78 24.58
N GLN A 237 -13.13 21.46 25.42
CA GLN A 237 -11.68 21.32 25.41
C GLN A 237 -11.33 20.03 26.15
N VAL A 238 -10.96 18.98 25.43
CA VAL A 238 -10.51 17.73 26.02
C VAL A 238 -9.04 17.89 26.42
N PRO A 239 -8.69 17.81 27.72
CA PRO A 239 -7.29 17.82 28.15
C PRO A 239 -6.55 16.67 27.47
N ARG A 240 -5.42 16.97 26.83
CA ARG A 240 -4.58 15.93 26.25
C ARG A 240 -3.95 15.15 27.39
N VAL A 241 -4.35 13.90 27.57
CA VAL A 241 -3.65 12.99 28.48
C VAL A 241 -2.33 12.62 27.82
N GLU A 242 -1.23 13.10 28.38
CA GLU A 242 0.09 12.59 28.03
C GLU A 242 0.19 11.17 28.57
N MET A 243 0.19 10.19 27.66
CA MET A 243 0.49 8.82 28.06
C MET A 243 1.96 8.78 28.49
N LYS A 244 2.20 8.50 29.77
CA LYS A 244 3.55 8.21 30.26
C LYS A 244 3.97 6.89 29.61
N GLU A 245 5.01 6.95 28.80
CA GLU A 245 5.69 5.76 28.33
C GLU A 245 6.40 5.13 29.54
N ASP A 246 5.72 4.20 30.21
CA ASP A 246 6.38 3.32 31.19
C ASP A 246 7.19 2.29 30.39
N VAL A 247 8.35 2.74 29.86
CA VAL A 247 9.38 1.84 29.33
C VAL A 247 10.01 1.16 30.54
N GLN A 248 9.53 -0.03 30.87
CA GLN A 248 10.26 -0.92 31.76
C GLN A 248 11.49 -1.41 30.99
N GLU A 249 12.64 -0.78 31.23
CA GLU A 249 13.94 -1.37 30.90
C GLU A 249 14.03 -2.72 31.62
N ILE A 250 13.93 -3.80 30.84
CA ILE A 250 14.29 -5.13 31.31
C ILE A 250 15.82 -5.11 31.35
N GLU A 251 16.38 -4.93 32.54
CA GLU A 251 17.81 -5.15 32.77
C GLU A 251 18.10 -6.63 32.42
N GLU A 252 18.84 -6.83 31.33
CA GLU A 252 19.42 -8.13 31.00
C GLU A 252 20.50 -8.43 32.04
N ASP A 253 20.16 -9.23 33.05
CA ASP A 253 21.13 -9.86 33.95
C ASP A 253 22.07 -10.75 33.11
N GLU A 254 23.31 -10.30 32.94
CA GLU A 254 24.41 -11.08 32.37
C GLU A 254 24.71 -12.31 33.27
N ALA A 255 24.70 -13.49 32.66
CA ALA A 255 25.12 -14.77 33.26
C ALA A 255 26.46 -15.24 32.67
#